data_AF-A0A1P8M7D8-F1
#
_entry.id   AF-A0A1P8M7D8-F1
#
_cell.length_a   1.000
_cell.length_b   1.000
_cell.length_c   1.000
_cell.angle_alpha   90.00
_cell.angle_beta   90.00
_cell.angle_gamma   90.00
#
_symmetry.space_group_name_H-M   'P 1'
#
loop_
_entity.id
_entity.type
_entity.pdbx_description
1 polymer ?
#
loop_
_entity_poly.entity_id
_entity_poly.type
_entity_poly.pdbx_seq_one_letter_code
_entity_poly.pdbx_strand_id
1 'polypeptide(L)'
;MTTSSHNGIPTHSVDTGGVSTGTLVFGVGFRNEPVTLAGITHLVEHAILRMVQPVTMSHGGAVQMDSVEFYASGDPDDVAEYLNAIAAAVSGFSAVTEEDLALEKSIIAAEDPRGFTAISSGLLTNRFGTNGLGAGHLGSPTITSLSRDEAIKWARQWFTAENAAITFTGPVPDSLNICLPAGNSVTRHHSAPVITTPTLIRSQKEGIALSLLVPLRNSTFLGEALRYELLTRLRHTSGLIYSVVIFTTEIDNQCCQLDLVLDPLEANITKALHASVTAVRDVAATGFRQDAMQAAIRTLQAALTWDDSHASDYVDQIAVNGLLGRTTPTRQTVLDRAMAITSPELTATLAAGLASLIVAVDKSTKIRHADASALGLTLDPYDIWQRHNNNGDPKPQSSPDGQSRWLNKTSKAALELTETHLLKLESGKTKSIKLADIVLAGDRSCGCVSLLDRRGRSTEIHTDDWKKSKKLRRKLLGVFPTEIVRKFPEE
;
A
#
# COMPACT_ATOMS: atom_id res chain seq x y z
N MET A 1 -3.60 25.80 -18.46
CA MET A 1 -2.48 24.93 -18.07
C MET A 1 -1.34 25.15 -19.03
N THR A 2 -0.14 25.40 -18.51
CA THR A 2 1.09 25.58 -19.28
C THR A 2 2.01 24.40 -18.96
N THR A 3 2.70 23.87 -19.98
CA THR A 3 3.76 22.87 -19.79
C THR A 3 5.04 23.43 -20.40
N SER A 4 6.10 23.42 -19.61
CA SER A 4 7.43 23.89 -19.95
C SER A 4 8.48 22.93 -19.40
N SER A 5 9.75 23.33 -19.46
CA SER A 5 10.86 22.58 -18.88
C SER A 5 11.78 23.57 -18.16
N HIS A 6 12.10 23.27 -16.91
CA HIS A 6 13.07 24.01 -16.09
C HIS A 6 14.34 23.18 -15.92
N ASN A 7 15.45 23.58 -16.52
CA ASN A 7 16.72 22.82 -16.48
C ASN A 7 16.59 21.33 -16.88
N GLY A 8 15.69 21.01 -17.81
CA GLY A 8 15.41 19.64 -18.26
C GLY A 8 14.36 18.90 -17.43
N ILE A 9 13.84 19.51 -16.37
CA ILE A 9 12.78 18.97 -15.51
C ILE A 9 11.42 19.44 -16.06
N PRO A 10 10.48 18.53 -16.38
CA PRO A 10 9.13 18.91 -16.78
C PRO A 10 8.47 19.81 -15.74
N THR A 11 7.90 20.92 -16.20
CA THR A 11 7.23 21.89 -15.33
C THR A 11 5.81 22.14 -15.82
N HIS A 12 4.86 22.02 -14.91
CA HIS A 12 3.44 22.16 -15.19
C HIS A 12 2.86 23.29 -14.33
N SER A 13 2.05 24.17 -14.93
CA SER A 13 1.39 25.20 -14.14
C SER A 13 -0.06 25.43 -14.55
N VAL A 14 -0.86 25.79 -13.57
CA VAL A 14 -2.24 26.23 -13.74
C VAL A 14 -2.45 27.48 -12.91
N ASP A 15 -2.80 28.58 -13.56
CA ASP A 15 -3.13 29.82 -12.86
C ASP A 15 -4.59 29.74 -12.39
N THR A 16 -4.78 29.62 -11.07
CA THR A 16 -6.11 29.58 -10.44
C THR A 16 -6.54 30.93 -9.88
N GLY A 17 -5.64 31.92 -9.84
CA GLY A 17 -5.85 33.17 -9.11
C GLY A 17 -5.97 32.91 -7.60
N GLY A 18 -4.88 33.08 -6.85
CA GLY A 18 -4.91 32.81 -5.41
C GLY A 18 -3.51 32.71 -4.81
N VAL A 19 -3.41 31.98 -3.69
CA VAL A 19 -2.12 31.63 -3.08
C VAL A 19 -1.37 30.69 -4.04
N SER A 20 -0.10 30.98 -4.31
CA SER A 20 0.75 30.12 -5.12
C SER A 20 1.18 28.91 -4.30
N THR A 21 0.90 27.71 -4.81
CA THR A 21 1.43 26.45 -4.30
C THR A 21 2.38 25.91 -5.34
N GLY A 22 3.59 25.52 -4.93
CA GLY A 22 4.58 24.88 -5.78
C GLY A 22 5.00 23.55 -5.19
N THR A 23 5.13 22.53 -6.05
CA THR A 23 5.52 21.18 -5.64
C THR A 23 6.70 20.70 -6.48
N LEU A 24 7.72 20.14 -5.82
CA LEU A 24 8.75 19.32 -6.44
C LEU A 24 8.41 17.85 -6.22
N VAL A 25 8.13 17.15 -7.31
CA VAL A 25 7.65 15.76 -7.34
C VAL A 25 8.78 14.86 -7.82
N PHE A 26 8.98 13.72 -7.14
CA PHE A 26 9.81 12.63 -7.64
C PHE A 26 8.98 11.37 -7.87
N GLY A 27 9.22 10.67 -8.98
CA GLY A 27 8.48 9.48 -9.39
C GLY A 27 8.85 8.20 -8.64
N VAL A 28 9.01 8.28 -7.31
CA VAL A 28 9.30 7.17 -6.39
C VAL A 28 8.34 7.22 -5.21
N GLY A 29 7.71 6.10 -4.88
CA GLY A 29 6.81 6.00 -3.73
C GLY A 29 6.88 4.64 -3.06
N PHE A 30 5.90 4.32 -2.22
CA PHE A 30 5.89 3.07 -1.44
C PHE A 30 5.98 1.81 -2.32
N ARG A 31 5.44 1.84 -3.55
CA ARG A 31 5.48 0.69 -4.47
C ARG A 31 6.90 0.31 -4.92
N ASN A 32 7.83 1.24 -4.85
CA ASN A 32 9.18 1.08 -5.36
C ASN A 32 10.10 0.43 -4.33
N GLU A 33 9.70 0.45 -3.05
CA GLU A 33 10.50 -0.04 -1.94
C GLU A 33 10.55 -1.57 -1.96
N PRO A 34 11.75 -2.17 -1.95
CA PRO A 34 11.86 -3.58 -1.61
C PRO A 34 11.44 -3.76 -0.14
N VAL A 35 10.86 -4.91 0.19
CA VAL A 35 10.38 -5.19 1.56
C VAL A 35 11.45 -5.02 2.65
N THR A 36 12.72 -5.21 2.29
CA THR A 36 13.86 -5.09 3.20
C THR A 36 14.26 -3.64 3.46
N LEU A 37 13.68 -2.69 2.71
CA LEU A 37 13.84 -1.25 2.87
C LEU A 37 12.47 -0.54 3.06
N ALA A 38 11.43 -1.26 3.47
CA ALA A 38 10.11 -0.68 3.69
C ALA A 38 10.17 0.51 4.67
N GLY A 39 9.74 1.68 4.21
CA GLY A 39 9.82 2.98 4.89
C GLY A 39 11.01 3.87 4.46
N ILE A 40 11.87 3.44 3.53
CA ILE A 40 13.08 4.21 3.18
C ILE A 40 12.80 5.51 2.45
N THR A 41 11.76 5.59 1.62
CA THR A 41 11.39 6.82 0.91
C THR A 41 10.90 7.85 1.90
N HIS A 42 10.11 7.43 2.89
CA HIS A 42 9.64 8.28 3.99
C HIS A 42 10.79 8.77 4.86
N LEU A 43 11.75 7.91 5.19
CA LEU A 43 12.94 8.33 5.93
C LEU A 43 13.78 9.36 5.16
N VAL A 44 13.93 9.21 3.85
CA VAL A 44 14.69 10.16 3.00
C VAL A 44 13.94 11.49 2.89
N GLU A 45 12.61 11.46 2.77
CA GLU A 45 11.76 12.65 2.74
C GLU A 45 11.90 13.47 4.04
N HIS A 46 11.75 12.84 5.20
CA HIS A 46 12.04 13.45 6.50
C HIS A 46 13.44 14.05 6.59
N ALA A 47 14.45 13.31 6.16
CA ALA A 47 15.84 13.77 6.22
C ALA A 47 16.08 15.01 5.33
N ILE A 48 15.44 15.08 4.15
CA ILE A 48 15.48 16.27 3.27
C ILE A 48 14.76 17.45 3.93
N LEU A 49 13.55 17.24 4.47
CA LEU A 49 12.80 18.28 5.17
C LEU A 49 13.57 18.83 6.38
N ARG A 50 14.32 17.98 7.08
CA ARG A 50 15.21 18.38 8.17
C ARG A 50 16.33 19.30 7.70
N MET A 51 16.97 18.96 6.58
CA MET A 51 18.12 19.72 6.04
C MET A 51 17.76 21.15 5.61
N VAL A 52 16.49 21.44 5.34
CA VAL A 52 16.03 22.78 4.94
C VAL A 52 15.50 23.63 6.11
N GLN A 53 15.44 23.10 7.33
CA GLN A 53 14.97 23.86 8.49
C GLN A 53 15.94 24.98 8.89
N PRO A 54 15.45 26.11 9.46
CA PRO A 54 14.04 26.41 9.75
C PRO A 54 13.27 26.97 8.55
N VAL A 55 12.02 26.54 8.37
CA VAL A 55 11.10 27.09 7.36
C VAL A 55 9.87 27.71 8.05
N THR A 56 9.55 28.96 7.73
CA THR A 56 8.49 29.75 8.40
C THR A 56 7.19 29.85 7.62
N MET A 57 7.16 29.35 6.38
CA MET A 57 5.97 29.33 5.52
C MET A 57 5.20 28.00 5.62
N SER A 58 4.01 27.94 5.02
CA SER A 58 3.28 26.68 4.90
C SER A 58 4.00 25.75 3.93
N HIS A 59 4.46 24.61 4.42
CA HIS A 59 5.22 23.62 3.67
C HIS A 59 4.98 22.21 4.20
N GLY A 60 5.40 21.21 3.44
CA GLY A 60 5.36 19.82 3.87
C GLY A 60 5.95 18.88 2.82
N GLY A 61 5.96 17.61 3.17
CA GLY A 61 6.22 16.53 2.23
C GLY A 61 5.20 15.41 2.41
N ALA A 62 5.04 14.61 1.35
CA ALA A 62 4.16 13.45 1.37
C ALA A 62 4.74 12.34 0.51
N VAL A 63 4.80 11.13 1.07
CA VAL A 63 5.06 9.91 0.30
C VAL A 63 3.74 9.26 -0.07
N GLN A 64 3.55 9.03 -1.37
CA GLN A 64 2.40 8.37 -1.96
C GLN A 64 2.79 6.99 -2.51
N MET A 65 1.82 6.30 -3.12
CA MET A 65 2.07 5.00 -3.76
C MET A 65 3.09 5.09 -4.90
N ASP A 66 3.02 6.15 -5.70
CA ASP A 66 3.79 6.33 -6.94
C ASP A 66 4.80 7.50 -6.89
N SER A 67 4.75 8.34 -5.86
CA SER A 67 5.50 9.60 -5.79
C SER A 67 5.93 9.96 -4.36
N VAL A 68 6.91 10.86 -4.28
CA VAL A 68 7.23 11.65 -3.09
C VAL A 68 7.26 13.11 -3.52
N GLU A 69 6.60 13.95 -2.73
CA GLU A 69 6.24 15.32 -3.09
C GLU A 69 6.69 16.25 -1.97
N PHE A 70 7.38 17.34 -2.33
CA PHE A 70 7.73 18.43 -1.41
C PHE A 70 7.02 19.69 -1.88
N TYR A 71 6.22 20.31 -1.03
CA TYR A 71 5.38 21.43 -1.42
C TYR A 71 5.50 22.59 -0.43
N ALA A 72 5.26 23.80 -0.95
CA ALA A 72 5.06 25.00 -0.15
C ALA A 72 3.95 25.87 -0.76
N SER A 73 3.31 26.68 0.07
CA SER A 73 2.25 27.59 -0.33
C SER A 73 2.45 28.98 0.29
N GLY A 74 2.37 30.03 -0.53
CA GLY A 74 2.58 31.40 -0.08
C GLY A 74 2.86 32.38 -1.22
N ASP A 75 3.76 33.33 -0.95
CA ASP A 75 4.30 34.22 -1.98
C ASP A 75 5.08 33.41 -3.04
N PRO A 76 4.93 33.68 -4.35
CA PRO A 76 5.58 32.90 -5.38
C PRO A 76 7.11 32.82 -5.25
N ASP A 77 7.77 33.91 -4.85
CA ASP A 77 9.23 33.92 -4.70
C ASP A 77 9.68 33.13 -3.47
N ASP A 78 8.93 33.21 -2.35
CA ASP A 78 9.18 32.39 -1.15
C ASP A 78 9.02 30.89 -1.47
N VAL A 79 7.99 30.52 -2.27
CA VAL A 79 7.78 29.14 -2.72
C VAL A 79 8.94 28.66 -3.58
N ALA A 80 9.42 29.48 -4.52
CA ALA A 80 10.57 29.14 -5.34
C ALA A 80 11.85 28.99 -4.51
N GLU A 81 12.08 29.85 -3.51
CA GLU A 81 13.21 29.75 -2.58
C GLU A 81 13.16 28.42 -1.81
N TYR A 82 11.99 28.04 -1.29
CA TYR A 82 11.82 26.75 -0.60
C TYR A 82 12.14 25.56 -1.53
N LEU A 83 11.60 25.52 -2.74
CA LEU A 83 11.86 24.43 -3.67
C LEU A 83 13.34 24.39 -4.12
N ASN A 84 13.98 25.54 -4.27
CA ASN A 84 15.42 25.64 -4.50
C ASN A 84 16.22 25.05 -3.32
N ALA A 85 15.80 25.31 -2.07
CA ALA A 85 16.41 24.74 -0.88
C ALA A 85 16.25 23.21 -0.82
N ILE A 86 15.08 22.68 -1.18
CA ILE A 86 14.86 21.22 -1.29
C ILE A 86 15.80 20.61 -2.34
N ALA A 87 15.91 21.23 -3.53
CA ALA A 87 16.82 20.73 -4.58
C ALA A 87 18.29 20.77 -4.15
N ALA A 88 18.69 21.79 -3.40
CA ALA A 88 20.02 21.88 -2.80
C ALA A 88 20.25 20.80 -1.73
N ALA A 89 19.26 20.53 -0.88
CA ALA A 89 19.31 19.46 0.11
C ALA A 89 19.43 18.07 -0.53
N VAL A 90 18.68 17.81 -1.62
CA VAL A 90 18.82 16.60 -2.43
C VAL A 90 20.24 16.46 -3.00
N SER A 91 20.76 17.52 -3.61
CA SER A 91 22.11 17.52 -4.18
C SER A 91 23.20 17.33 -3.11
N GLY A 92 22.98 17.85 -1.91
CA GLY A 92 23.86 17.75 -0.75
C GLY A 92 23.59 16.54 0.17
N PHE A 93 22.66 15.64 -0.18
CA PHE A 93 22.11 14.65 0.76
C PHE A 93 23.17 13.73 1.39
N SER A 94 24.32 13.53 0.75
CA SER A 94 25.44 12.79 1.36
C SER A 94 25.99 13.41 2.65
N ALA A 95 25.66 14.66 2.96
CA ALA A 95 26.04 15.33 4.19
C ALA A 95 25.18 14.94 5.41
N VAL A 96 24.04 14.25 5.21
CA VAL A 96 23.18 13.80 6.31
C VAL A 96 23.97 12.95 7.31
N THR A 97 23.78 13.18 8.61
CA THR A 97 24.49 12.45 9.66
C THR A 97 23.69 11.23 10.15
N GLU A 98 24.35 10.33 10.89
CA GLU A 98 23.62 9.23 11.56
C GLU A 98 22.69 9.77 12.65
N GLU A 99 23.09 10.85 13.31
CA GLU A 99 22.31 11.56 14.33
C GLU A 99 21.03 12.16 13.75
N ASP A 100 21.11 12.77 12.55
CA ASP A 100 19.94 13.28 11.84
C ASP A 100 18.94 12.16 11.55
N LEU A 101 19.40 11.05 10.98
CA LEU A 101 18.54 9.90 10.67
C LEU A 101 17.97 9.25 11.93
N ALA A 102 18.74 9.17 13.02
CA ALA A 102 18.25 8.61 14.28
C ALA A 102 17.11 9.45 14.88
N LEU A 103 17.21 10.78 14.79
CA LEU A 103 16.17 11.68 15.25
C LEU A 103 14.93 11.57 14.36
N GLU A 104 15.08 11.59 13.03
CA GLU A 104 13.93 11.45 12.12
C GLU A 104 13.22 10.10 12.25
N LYS A 105 13.96 8.99 12.45
CA LYS A 105 13.34 7.69 12.77
C LYS A 105 12.48 7.76 14.03
N SER A 106 12.87 8.56 15.02
CA SER A 106 12.11 8.73 16.26
C SER A 106 10.86 9.60 16.06
N ILE A 107 10.93 10.59 15.17
CA ILE A 107 9.78 11.41 14.77
C ILE A 107 8.76 10.56 13.99
N ILE A 108 9.22 9.80 12.99
CA ILE A 108 8.34 8.90 12.20
C ILE A 108 7.68 7.85 13.11
N ALA A 109 8.39 7.36 14.13
CA ALA A 109 7.80 6.45 15.12
C ALA A 109 6.64 7.09 15.90
N ALA A 110 6.70 8.40 16.14
CA ALA A 110 5.66 9.14 16.85
C ALA A 110 4.45 9.47 15.96
N GLU A 111 4.62 9.56 14.64
CA GLU A 111 3.56 9.87 13.67
C GLU A 111 2.58 8.72 13.47
N ASP A 112 3.09 7.51 13.24
CA ASP A 112 2.27 6.30 13.16
C ASP A 112 2.92 5.14 13.94
N PRO A 113 2.73 5.09 15.27
CA PRO A 113 3.33 4.04 16.10
C PRO A 113 2.97 2.61 15.65
N ARG A 114 1.79 2.42 15.05
CA ARG A 114 1.33 1.09 14.60
C ARG A 114 1.95 0.71 13.26
N GLY A 115 1.92 1.61 12.27
CA GLY A 115 2.58 1.40 10.97
C GLY A 115 4.10 1.31 11.06
N PHE A 116 4.70 1.91 12.09
CA PHE A 116 6.13 1.82 12.38
C PHE A 116 6.54 0.43 12.89
N THR A 117 5.68 -0.25 13.65
CA THR A 117 6.07 -1.46 14.40
C THR A 117 5.64 -2.76 13.74
N ALA A 118 4.49 -2.81 13.08
CA ALA A 118 3.92 -4.04 12.55
C ALA A 118 4.11 -4.18 11.04
N ILE A 119 4.31 -5.42 10.57
CA ILE A 119 4.08 -5.74 9.16
C ILE A 119 2.57 -5.68 8.92
N SER A 120 2.13 -4.73 8.10
CA SER A 120 0.74 -4.64 7.66
C SER A 120 0.60 -5.32 6.29
N SER A 121 -0.49 -6.02 6.04
CA SER A 121 -0.78 -6.54 4.68
C SER A 121 -2.17 -6.07 4.28
N GLY A 122 -2.20 -5.20 3.27
CA GLY A 122 -3.42 -4.60 2.74
C GLY A 122 -4.02 -5.34 1.54
N LEU A 123 -5.06 -4.78 0.95
CA LEU A 123 -5.73 -5.35 -0.23
C LEU A 123 -4.81 -5.44 -1.46
N LEU A 124 -3.95 -4.43 -1.67
CA LEU A 124 -2.92 -4.50 -2.71
C LEU A 124 -1.95 -5.65 -2.46
N THR A 125 -1.51 -5.85 -1.21
CA THR A 125 -0.60 -6.96 -0.86
C THR A 125 -1.27 -8.30 -1.11
N ASN A 126 -2.54 -8.46 -0.71
CA ASN A 126 -3.31 -9.67 -0.97
C ASN A 126 -3.37 -10.01 -2.48
N ARG A 127 -3.51 -8.98 -3.33
CA ARG A 127 -3.63 -9.15 -4.78
C ARG A 127 -2.30 -9.29 -5.51
N PHE A 128 -1.25 -8.57 -5.11
CA PHE A 128 0.00 -8.43 -5.86
C PHE A 128 1.23 -9.02 -5.15
N GLY A 129 1.07 -9.56 -3.93
CA GLY A 129 2.18 -10.03 -3.11
C GLY A 129 2.98 -8.87 -2.52
N THR A 130 4.28 -9.04 -2.31
CA THR A 130 5.13 -8.06 -1.62
C THR A 130 6.03 -7.24 -2.53
N ASN A 131 5.63 -6.99 -3.78
CA ASN A 131 6.42 -6.22 -4.75
C ASN A 131 5.55 -5.28 -5.57
N GLY A 132 6.11 -4.15 -6.01
CA GLY A 132 5.34 -3.14 -6.72
C GLY A 132 4.20 -2.63 -5.84
N LEU A 133 2.99 -2.51 -6.41
CA LEU A 133 1.79 -2.05 -5.67
C LEU A 133 1.54 -2.82 -4.37
N GLY A 134 1.86 -4.11 -4.33
CA GLY A 134 1.64 -4.93 -3.16
C GLY A 134 2.60 -4.63 -1.99
N ALA A 135 3.76 -4.02 -2.27
CA ALA A 135 4.70 -3.55 -1.25
C ALA A 135 4.20 -2.27 -0.55
N GLY A 136 3.36 -1.47 -1.23
CA GLY A 136 3.01 -0.14 -0.76
C GLY A 136 2.13 -0.05 0.49
N HIS A 137 1.76 -1.20 1.08
CA HIS A 137 0.99 -1.27 2.33
C HIS A 137 1.66 -2.15 3.39
N LEU A 138 2.97 -2.39 3.29
CA LEU A 138 3.70 -3.24 4.24
C LEU A 138 3.94 -2.60 5.63
N GLY A 139 3.63 -1.31 5.77
CA GLY A 139 4.10 -0.49 6.89
C GLY A 139 5.58 -0.15 6.74
N SER A 140 6.19 0.37 7.81
CA SER A 140 7.61 0.75 7.87
C SER A 140 8.42 -0.04 8.91
N PRO A 141 8.22 -1.37 9.07
CA PRO A 141 8.83 -2.11 10.18
C PRO A 141 10.37 -2.20 10.10
N THR A 142 10.96 -1.87 8.95
CA THR A 142 12.43 -1.93 8.75
C THR A 142 13.13 -0.62 9.08
N ILE A 143 12.39 0.48 9.27
CA ILE A 143 12.93 1.85 9.31
C ILE A 143 13.98 2.05 10.40
N THR A 144 13.81 1.42 11.57
CA THR A 144 14.78 1.46 12.68
C THR A 144 16.16 0.92 12.27
N SER A 145 16.19 -0.05 11.34
CA SER A 145 17.42 -0.72 10.90
C SER A 145 18.07 -0.13 9.67
N LEU A 146 17.41 0.82 8.98
CA LEU A 146 17.95 1.44 7.77
C LEU A 146 19.22 2.21 8.09
N SER A 147 20.28 1.96 7.34
CA SER A 147 21.55 2.66 7.51
C SER A 147 21.58 3.97 6.71
N ARG A 148 22.49 4.87 7.08
CA ARG A 148 22.78 6.08 6.31
C ARG A 148 23.20 5.78 4.88
N ASP A 149 24.00 4.74 4.67
CA ASP A 149 24.45 4.35 3.33
C ASP A 149 23.29 3.87 2.45
N GLU A 150 22.32 3.15 3.03
CA GLU A 150 21.09 2.76 2.33
C GLU A 150 20.26 4.00 1.95
N ALA A 151 20.09 4.96 2.85
CA ALA A 151 19.38 6.21 2.58
C ALA A 151 20.07 7.04 1.47
N ILE A 152 21.39 7.21 1.54
CA ILE A 152 22.17 7.93 0.51
C ILE A 152 22.07 7.22 -0.84
N LYS A 153 22.18 5.89 -0.85
CA LYS A 153 22.04 5.11 -2.08
C LYS A 153 20.64 5.24 -2.67
N TRP A 154 19.61 5.23 -1.83
CA TRP A 154 18.21 5.43 -2.24
C TRP A 154 18.01 6.82 -2.85
N ALA A 155 18.47 7.88 -2.17
CA ALA A 155 18.40 9.25 -2.65
C ALA A 155 19.08 9.41 -4.01
N ARG A 156 20.32 8.92 -4.16
CA ARG A 156 21.07 8.96 -5.44
C ARG A 156 20.37 8.23 -6.58
N GLN A 157 19.62 7.17 -6.28
CA GLN A 157 18.93 6.39 -7.30
C GLN A 157 17.66 7.09 -7.80
N TRP A 158 16.92 7.75 -6.91
CA TRP A 158 15.55 8.19 -7.21
C TRP A 158 15.33 9.70 -7.25
N PHE A 159 16.13 10.47 -6.51
CA PHE A 159 15.98 11.93 -6.38
C PHE A 159 16.89 12.61 -7.39
N THR A 160 16.53 12.47 -8.67
CA THR A 160 17.34 12.88 -9.84
C THR A 160 16.50 13.69 -10.81
N ALA A 161 17.15 14.50 -11.66
CA ALA A 161 16.47 15.35 -12.63
C ALA A 161 15.54 14.56 -13.57
N GLU A 162 15.97 13.37 -14.02
CA GLU A 162 15.24 12.48 -14.93
C GLU A 162 14.03 11.79 -14.29
N ASN A 163 13.90 11.87 -12.96
CA ASN A 163 12.78 11.34 -12.21
C ASN A 163 12.02 12.44 -11.44
N ALA A 164 12.23 13.71 -11.80
CA ALA A 164 11.62 14.86 -11.15
C ALA A 164 10.63 15.58 -12.07
N ALA A 165 9.64 16.23 -11.49
CA ALA A 165 8.74 17.17 -12.15
C ALA A 165 8.38 18.30 -11.17
N ILE A 166 8.01 19.45 -11.70
CA ILE A 166 7.66 20.64 -10.90
C ILE A 166 6.23 21.07 -11.25
N THR A 167 5.48 21.47 -10.25
CA THR A 167 4.14 22.02 -10.44
C THR A 167 3.97 23.38 -9.76
N PHE A 168 3.07 24.21 -10.30
CA PHE A 168 2.64 25.46 -9.68
C PHE A 168 1.14 25.73 -9.90
N THR A 169 0.44 26.21 -8.87
CA THR A 169 -0.92 26.79 -8.96
C THR A 169 -0.90 28.30 -9.27
N GLY A 170 0.10 28.73 -10.05
CA GLY A 170 0.30 30.10 -10.51
C GLY A 170 1.36 30.14 -11.62
N PRO A 171 1.72 31.33 -12.13
CA PRO A 171 2.89 31.47 -12.99
C PRO A 171 4.15 30.92 -12.31
N VAL A 172 5.03 30.28 -13.09
CA VAL A 172 6.33 29.81 -12.57
C VAL A 172 7.18 31.03 -12.23
N PRO A 173 7.70 31.17 -10.99
CA PRO A 173 8.49 32.34 -10.58
C PRO A 173 9.84 32.40 -11.31
N ASP A 174 10.29 33.61 -11.68
CA ASP A 174 11.60 33.83 -12.32
C ASP A 174 12.77 33.48 -11.37
N SER A 175 12.54 33.50 -10.06
CA SER A 175 13.48 33.12 -9.00
C SER A 175 13.70 31.61 -8.88
N LEU A 176 12.89 30.78 -9.55
CA LEU A 176 13.04 29.33 -9.55
C LEU A 176 14.36 28.92 -10.23
N ASN A 177 15.16 28.11 -9.55
CA ASN A 177 16.45 27.64 -10.04
C ASN A 177 16.76 26.22 -9.52
N ILE A 178 15.88 25.27 -9.84
CA ILE A 178 16.05 23.87 -9.46
C ILE A 178 17.25 23.26 -10.20
N CYS A 179 18.22 22.79 -9.42
CA CYS A 179 19.38 22.04 -9.87
C CYS A 179 19.41 20.70 -9.10
N LEU A 180 19.22 19.60 -9.83
CA LEU A 180 19.21 18.25 -9.27
C LEU A 180 20.35 17.40 -9.86
N PRO A 181 20.82 16.38 -9.15
CA PRO A 181 21.79 15.45 -9.72
C PRO A 181 21.18 14.69 -10.90
N ALA A 182 22.01 14.44 -11.92
CA ALA A 182 21.64 13.57 -13.03
C ALA A 182 21.53 12.10 -12.56
N GLY A 183 20.60 11.37 -13.15
CA GLY A 183 20.27 9.99 -12.87
C GLY A 183 20.09 9.16 -14.13
N ASN A 184 19.75 7.88 -13.92
CA ASN A 184 19.37 7.00 -15.02
C ASN A 184 17.85 7.03 -15.20
N SER A 185 17.39 6.79 -16.43
CA SER A 185 15.96 6.58 -16.68
C SER A 185 15.42 5.44 -15.81
N VAL A 186 14.36 5.74 -15.07
CA VAL A 186 13.76 4.79 -14.13
C VAL A 186 12.93 3.75 -14.88
N THR A 187 13.32 2.48 -14.78
CA THR A 187 12.52 1.36 -15.28
C THR A 187 11.51 0.93 -14.22
N ARG A 188 10.24 0.81 -14.60
CA ARG A 188 9.15 0.43 -13.68
C ARG A 188 8.68 -0.99 -13.95
N HIS A 189 8.54 -1.76 -12.88
CA HIS A 189 8.05 -3.13 -12.95
C HIS A 189 6.56 -3.17 -12.62
N HIS A 190 5.79 -3.87 -13.46
CA HIS A 190 4.39 -4.19 -13.20
C HIS A 190 4.31 -5.62 -12.65
N SER A 191 3.81 -5.76 -11.43
CA SER A 191 3.52 -7.07 -10.84
C SER A 191 2.18 -7.57 -11.34
N ALA A 192 2.14 -8.78 -11.91
CA ALA A 192 0.88 -9.45 -12.21
C ALA A 192 0.15 -9.85 -10.90
N PRO A 193 -1.19 -9.86 -10.88
CA PRO A 193 -1.94 -10.35 -9.72
C PRO A 193 -1.58 -11.81 -9.38
N VAL A 194 -1.34 -12.09 -8.11
CA VAL A 194 -1.10 -13.45 -7.59
C VAL A 194 -2.39 -14.20 -7.27
N ILE A 195 -3.50 -13.47 -7.15
CA ILE A 195 -4.87 -14.00 -7.04
C ILE A 195 -5.63 -13.60 -8.29
N THR A 196 -6.06 -14.60 -9.06
CA THR A 196 -6.70 -14.43 -10.37
C THR A 196 -8.15 -14.94 -10.41
N THR A 197 -8.62 -15.51 -9.30
CA THR A 197 -9.99 -16.04 -9.17
C THR A 197 -10.73 -15.36 -8.03
N PRO A 198 -12.08 -15.35 -8.04
CA PRO A 198 -12.85 -14.80 -6.93
C PRO A 198 -12.53 -15.50 -5.61
N THR A 199 -12.05 -14.74 -4.62
CA THR A 199 -11.43 -15.31 -3.41
C THR A 199 -11.89 -14.58 -2.15
N LEU A 200 -12.22 -15.35 -1.11
CA LEU A 200 -12.48 -14.87 0.24
C LEU A 200 -11.20 -15.06 1.07
N ILE A 201 -10.66 -13.96 1.60
CA ILE A 201 -9.39 -13.91 2.32
C ILE A 201 -9.64 -13.52 3.78
N ARG A 202 -9.07 -14.29 4.71
CA ARG A 202 -8.99 -13.89 6.13
C ARG A 202 -7.82 -12.94 6.33
N SER A 203 -8.09 -11.65 6.30
CA SER A 203 -7.08 -10.59 6.33
C SER A 203 -6.85 -10.04 7.73
N GLN A 204 -5.72 -9.37 7.95
CA GLN A 204 -5.45 -8.68 9.21
C GLN A 204 -6.28 -7.40 9.41
N LYS A 205 -7.04 -7.00 8.39
CA LYS A 205 -7.92 -5.84 8.43
C LYS A 205 -9.17 -6.11 9.27
N GLU A 206 -9.62 -5.07 9.98
CA GLU A 206 -10.93 -5.04 10.63
C GLU A 206 -12.08 -4.85 9.63
N GLY A 207 -13.20 -5.51 9.88
CA GLY A 207 -14.41 -5.41 9.06
C GLY A 207 -14.36 -6.24 7.78
N ILE A 208 -14.85 -5.66 6.68
CA ILE A 208 -14.96 -6.33 5.37
C ILE A 208 -14.46 -5.38 4.28
N ALA A 209 -13.84 -5.90 3.24
CA ALA A 209 -13.60 -5.16 2.02
C ALA A 209 -13.90 -6.01 0.78
N LEU A 210 -14.47 -5.36 -0.23
CA LEU A 210 -14.63 -5.92 -1.57
C LEU A 210 -13.61 -5.23 -2.49
N SER A 211 -12.80 -6.00 -3.19
CA SER A 211 -11.74 -5.50 -4.07
C SER A 211 -11.92 -6.07 -5.47
N LEU A 212 -11.97 -5.21 -6.47
CA LEU A 212 -12.24 -5.53 -7.87
C LEU A 212 -11.16 -4.91 -8.77
N LEU A 213 -10.77 -5.61 -9.84
CA LEU A 213 -10.06 -5.02 -10.97
C LEU A 213 -11.07 -4.53 -12.00
N VAL A 214 -11.00 -3.25 -12.34
CA VAL A 214 -11.97 -2.59 -13.21
C VAL A 214 -11.24 -1.64 -14.19
N PRO A 215 -11.83 -1.30 -15.34
CA PRO A 215 -11.29 -0.29 -16.22
C PRO A 215 -11.14 1.04 -15.48
N LEU A 216 -9.94 1.65 -15.56
CA LEU A 216 -9.59 2.91 -14.90
C LEU A 216 -10.63 4.00 -15.18
N ARG A 217 -11.04 4.15 -16.44
CA ARG A 217 -12.07 5.13 -16.86
C ARG A 217 -13.43 5.01 -16.16
N ASN A 218 -13.72 3.87 -15.52
CA ASN A 218 -15.01 3.58 -14.87
C ASN A 218 -14.89 3.45 -13.34
N SER A 219 -13.67 3.43 -12.77
CA SER A 219 -13.44 3.04 -11.38
C SER A 219 -14.19 3.95 -10.40
N THR A 220 -14.06 5.27 -10.53
CA THR A 220 -14.70 6.23 -9.62
C THR A 220 -16.23 6.19 -9.72
N PHE A 221 -16.78 6.18 -10.93
CA PHE A 221 -18.24 6.08 -11.16
C PHE A 221 -18.81 4.78 -10.59
N LEU A 222 -18.13 3.66 -10.84
CA LEU A 222 -18.54 2.36 -10.35
C LEU A 222 -18.49 2.29 -8.82
N GLY A 223 -17.42 2.82 -8.21
CA GLY A 223 -17.27 2.89 -6.76
C GLY A 223 -18.41 3.66 -6.11
N GLU A 224 -18.73 4.83 -6.65
CA GLU A 224 -19.80 5.69 -6.15
C GLU A 224 -21.21 5.07 -6.30
N ALA A 225 -21.49 4.47 -7.46
CA ALA A 225 -22.76 3.78 -7.68
C ALA A 225 -22.90 2.55 -6.74
N LEU A 226 -21.82 1.78 -6.54
CA LEU A 226 -21.80 0.65 -5.61
C LEU A 226 -21.92 1.10 -4.16
N ARG A 227 -21.30 2.21 -3.77
CA ARG A 227 -21.46 2.81 -2.43
C ARG A 227 -22.91 3.11 -2.14
N TYR A 228 -23.63 3.73 -3.08
CA TYR A 228 -25.06 3.99 -2.93
C TYR A 228 -25.88 2.70 -2.79
N GLU A 229 -25.63 1.71 -3.65
CA GLU A 229 -26.30 0.39 -3.60
C GLU A 229 -26.10 -0.30 -2.25
N LEU A 230 -24.85 -0.36 -1.78
CA LEU A 230 -24.47 -1.01 -0.52
C LEU A 230 -25.03 -0.27 0.69
N LEU A 231 -24.94 1.06 0.75
CA LEU A 231 -25.52 1.84 1.86
C LEU A 231 -27.03 1.66 1.94
N THR A 232 -27.73 1.66 0.80
CA THR A 232 -29.19 1.46 0.77
C THR A 232 -29.58 0.12 1.39
N ARG A 233 -28.91 -0.96 0.98
CA ARG A 233 -29.26 -2.33 1.40
C ARG A 233 -28.72 -2.68 2.79
N LEU A 234 -27.45 -2.40 3.05
CA LEU A 234 -26.77 -2.84 4.27
C LEU A 234 -26.93 -1.86 5.43
N ARG A 235 -26.86 -0.54 5.19
CA ARG A 235 -27.05 0.45 6.26
C ARG A 235 -28.53 0.76 6.47
N HIS A 236 -29.20 1.31 5.48
CA HIS A 236 -30.53 1.90 5.66
C HIS A 236 -31.63 0.85 5.84
N THR A 237 -31.54 -0.27 5.12
CA THR A 237 -32.55 -1.34 5.24
C THR A 237 -32.24 -2.32 6.37
N SER A 238 -30.95 -2.68 6.55
CA SER A 238 -30.58 -3.82 7.41
C SER A 238 -29.78 -3.45 8.68
N GLY A 239 -29.30 -2.20 8.81
CA GLY A 239 -28.53 -1.76 9.98
C GLY A 239 -27.22 -2.53 10.23
N LEU A 240 -26.61 -3.10 9.19
CA LEU A 240 -25.44 -3.98 9.30
C LEU A 240 -24.11 -3.23 9.31
N ILE A 241 -24.05 -2.07 8.66
CA ILE A 241 -22.85 -1.23 8.48
C ILE A 241 -23.21 0.23 8.69
N TYR A 242 -22.22 1.08 8.93
CA TYR A 242 -22.37 2.53 8.97
C TYR A 242 -21.85 3.20 7.69
N SER A 243 -20.74 2.76 7.13
CA SER A 243 -20.10 3.39 5.99
C SER A 243 -19.63 2.41 4.92
N VAL A 244 -19.40 2.96 3.72
CA VAL A 244 -18.69 2.30 2.63
C VAL A 244 -17.65 3.30 2.13
N VAL A 245 -16.38 3.05 2.44
CA VAL A 245 -15.25 3.88 2.01
C VAL A 245 -14.70 3.33 0.69
N ILE A 246 -14.44 4.20 -0.27
CA ILE A 246 -13.94 3.84 -1.60
C ILE A 246 -12.45 4.17 -1.65
N PHE A 247 -11.64 3.23 -2.12
CA PHE A 247 -10.27 3.49 -2.53
C PHE A 247 -10.08 3.05 -3.98
N THR A 248 -9.33 3.83 -4.74
CA THR A 248 -8.92 3.49 -6.11
C THR A 248 -7.41 3.54 -6.21
N THR A 249 -6.81 2.51 -6.76
CA THR A 249 -5.38 2.48 -7.05
C THR A 249 -5.17 2.19 -8.53
N GLU A 250 -4.52 3.09 -9.23
CA GLU A 250 -4.17 2.88 -10.64
C GLU A 250 -3.11 1.79 -10.76
N ILE A 251 -3.34 0.84 -11.65
CA ILE A 251 -2.37 -0.23 -11.95
C ILE A 251 -1.54 0.16 -13.17
N ASP A 252 -2.24 0.66 -14.19
CA ASP A 252 -1.72 1.15 -15.46
C ASP A 252 -2.76 2.09 -16.11
N ASN A 253 -2.52 2.49 -17.36
CA ASN A 253 -3.38 3.40 -18.14
C ASN A 253 -4.79 2.87 -18.43
N GLN A 254 -5.08 1.61 -18.14
CA GLN A 254 -6.35 0.96 -18.47
C GLN A 254 -7.03 0.33 -17.25
N CYS A 255 -6.27 -0.07 -16.24
CA CYS A 255 -6.75 -0.87 -15.13
C CYS A 255 -6.58 -0.17 -13.78
N CYS A 256 -7.58 -0.34 -12.91
CA CYS A 256 -7.61 0.18 -11.57
C CYS A 256 -8.08 -0.93 -10.61
N GLN A 257 -7.48 -1.00 -9.42
CA GLN A 257 -8.08 -1.70 -8.30
C GLN A 257 -9.07 -0.77 -7.61
N LEU A 258 -10.33 -1.18 -7.54
CA LEU A 258 -11.41 -0.52 -6.82
C LEU A 258 -11.72 -1.32 -5.55
N ASP A 259 -11.55 -0.67 -4.41
CA ASP A 259 -11.81 -1.24 -3.09
C ASP A 259 -12.99 -0.53 -2.42
N LEU A 260 -13.92 -1.32 -1.87
CA LEU A 260 -15.07 -0.88 -1.07
C LEU A 260 -14.89 -1.45 0.34
N VAL A 261 -14.60 -0.59 1.31
CA VAL A 261 -14.36 -0.97 2.71
C VAL A 261 -15.60 -0.71 3.54
N LEU A 262 -16.07 -1.75 4.23
CA LEU A 262 -17.27 -1.76 5.07
C LEU A 262 -16.87 -1.94 6.55
N ASP A 263 -17.69 -1.38 7.43
CA ASP A 263 -17.43 -1.29 8.88
C ASP A 263 -18.51 -1.98 9.76
N PRO A 264 -18.85 -3.26 9.50
CA PRO A 264 -19.77 -3.96 10.38
C PRO A 264 -19.18 -4.13 11.78
N LEU A 265 -20.03 -4.03 12.80
CA LEU A 265 -19.69 -4.51 14.14
C LEU A 265 -19.39 -6.02 14.12
N GLU A 266 -18.57 -6.50 15.06
CA GLU A 266 -18.12 -7.91 15.12
C GLU A 266 -19.28 -8.90 15.00
N ALA A 267 -20.36 -8.67 15.73
CA ALA A 267 -21.57 -9.52 15.72
C ALA A 267 -22.28 -9.59 14.35
N ASN A 268 -22.04 -8.61 13.48
CA ASN A 268 -22.66 -8.48 12.17
C ASN A 268 -21.74 -8.89 11.02
N ILE A 269 -20.44 -9.16 11.23
CA ILE A 269 -19.47 -9.43 10.15
C ILE A 269 -19.96 -10.52 9.20
N THR A 270 -20.39 -11.67 9.72
CA THR A 270 -20.84 -12.76 8.84
C THR A 270 -22.09 -12.38 8.04
N LYS A 271 -23.06 -11.68 8.65
CA LYS A 271 -24.27 -11.23 7.95
C LYS A 271 -23.93 -10.18 6.87
N ALA A 272 -23.10 -9.20 7.20
CA ALA A 272 -22.64 -8.16 6.29
C ALA A 272 -21.81 -8.73 5.13
N LEU A 273 -21.01 -9.78 5.38
CA LEU A 273 -20.26 -10.50 4.34
C LEU A 273 -21.20 -11.11 3.31
N HIS A 274 -22.18 -11.89 3.76
CA HIS A 274 -23.15 -12.49 2.85
C HIS A 274 -23.97 -11.42 2.11
N ALA A 275 -24.45 -10.40 2.84
CA ALA A 275 -25.28 -9.34 2.26
C ALA A 275 -24.52 -8.50 1.23
N SER A 276 -23.26 -8.15 1.48
CA SER A 276 -22.43 -7.34 0.57
C SER A 276 -22.11 -8.07 -0.73
N VAL A 277 -21.68 -9.34 -0.65
CA VAL A 277 -21.38 -10.16 -1.84
C VAL A 277 -22.65 -10.43 -2.66
N THR A 278 -23.78 -10.68 -1.98
CA THR A 278 -25.07 -10.85 -2.66
C THR A 278 -25.48 -9.55 -3.35
N ALA A 279 -25.39 -8.40 -2.67
CA ALA A 279 -25.75 -7.11 -3.23
C ALA A 279 -24.98 -6.77 -4.51
N VAL A 280 -23.66 -6.93 -4.53
CA VAL A 280 -22.87 -6.62 -5.74
C VAL A 280 -23.18 -7.56 -6.90
N ARG A 281 -23.52 -8.83 -6.62
CA ARG A 281 -23.93 -9.78 -7.66
C ARG A 281 -25.33 -9.52 -8.19
N ASP A 282 -26.26 -9.18 -7.31
CA ASP A 282 -27.60 -8.78 -7.72
C ASP A 282 -27.53 -7.56 -8.64
N VAL A 283 -26.76 -6.53 -8.27
CA VAL A 283 -26.55 -5.34 -9.12
C VAL A 283 -25.91 -5.73 -10.46
N ALA A 284 -24.94 -6.65 -10.47
CA ALA A 284 -24.33 -7.13 -11.70
C ALA A 284 -25.33 -7.89 -12.60
N ALA A 285 -26.31 -8.58 -12.02
CA ALA A 285 -27.31 -9.35 -12.75
C ALA A 285 -28.50 -8.50 -13.21
N THR A 286 -28.96 -7.56 -12.40
CA THR A 286 -30.20 -6.81 -12.64
C THR A 286 -29.98 -5.38 -13.14
N GLY A 287 -28.76 -4.85 -12.99
CA GLY A 287 -28.45 -3.47 -13.29
C GLY A 287 -28.46 -2.55 -12.06
N PHE A 288 -27.87 -1.36 -12.22
CA PHE A 288 -27.88 -0.30 -11.21
C PHE A 288 -29.23 0.40 -11.16
N ARG A 289 -29.69 0.78 -9.96
CA ARG A 289 -30.84 1.69 -9.85
C ARG A 289 -30.52 3.05 -10.44
N GLN A 290 -31.54 3.71 -10.98
CA GLN A 290 -31.41 5.08 -11.49
C GLN A 290 -30.89 6.05 -10.42
N ASP A 291 -31.34 5.92 -9.17
CA ASP A 291 -30.86 6.77 -8.07
C ASP A 291 -29.37 6.56 -7.77
N ALA A 292 -28.85 5.34 -7.93
CA ALA A 292 -27.43 5.04 -7.77
C ALA A 292 -26.59 5.75 -8.85
N MET A 293 -27.06 5.70 -10.10
CA MET A 293 -26.43 6.41 -11.22
C MET A 293 -26.41 7.93 -10.98
N GLN A 294 -27.56 8.48 -10.57
CA GLN A 294 -27.69 9.92 -10.32
C GLN A 294 -26.87 10.37 -9.12
N ALA A 295 -26.78 9.56 -8.05
CA ALA A 295 -25.91 9.83 -6.92
C ALA A 295 -24.44 9.88 -7.35
N ALA A 296 -23.97 8.89 -8.11
CA ALA A 296 -22.60 8.84 -8.59
C ALA A 296 -22.23 10.05 -9.47
N ILE A 297 -23.11 10.41 -10.41
CA ILE A 297 -22.92 11.58 -11.28
C ILE A 297 -22.84 12.86 -10.45
N ARG A 298 -23.78 13.07 -9.52
CA ARG A 298 -23.80 14.27 -8.66
C ARG A 298 -22.57 14.38 -7.77
N THR A 299 -22.12 13.27 -7.17
CA THR A 299 -20.90 13.26 -6.35
C THR A 299 -19.68 13.67 -7.18
N LEU A 300 -19.57 13.17 -8.40
CA LEU A 300 -18.43 13.49 -9.28
C LEU A 300 -18.48 14.92 -9.80
N GLN A 301 -19.66 15.41 -10.17
CA GLN A 301 -19.83 16.81 -10.52
C GLN A 301 -19.48 17.73 -9.35
N ALA A 302 -19.91 17.40 -8.13
CA ALA A 302 -19.61 18.17 -6.94
C ALA A 302 -18.10 18.23 -6.66
N ALA A 303 -17.40 17.08 -6.72
CA ALA A 303 -15.96 17.02 -6.56
C ALA A 303 -15.24 17.91 -7.59
N LEU A 304 -15.71 17.92 -8.84
CA LEU A 304 -15.13 18.74 -9.89
C LEU A 304 -15.52 20.21 -9.82
N THR A 305 -16.36 20.67 -8.89
CA THR A 305 -16.80 22.09 -8.79
C THR A 305 -16.07 22.91 -7.72
N TRP A 306 -15.25 22.30 -6.86
CA TRP A 306 -14.49 23.02 -5.82
C TRP A 306 -13.14 23.52 -6.36
N ASP A 307 -12.87 24.82 -6.18
CA ASP A 307 -12.11 25.66 -7.14
C ASP A 307 -10.58 25.80 -6.90
N ASP A 308 -10.05 25.67 -5.67
CA ASP A 308 -8.60 25.93 -5.45
C ASP A 308 -7.77 24.67 -5.12
N SER A 309 -8.20 23.84 -4.17
CA SER A 309 -7.42 22.65 -3.75
C SER A 309 -7.31 21.59 -4.85
N HIS A 310 -8.34 21.49 -5.70
CA HIS A 310 -8.37 20.50 -6.78
C HIS A 310 -7.39 20.83 -7.91
N ALA A 311 -6.96 22.09 -8.03
CA ALA A 311 -6.02 22.48 -9.06
C ALA A 311 -4.60 21.99 -8.74
N SER A 312 -4.17 22.08 -7.46
CA SER A 312 -2.89 21.52 -7.01
C SER A 312 -2.87 20.00 -7.20
N ASP A 313 -3.85 19.30 -6.63
CA ASP A 313 -3.95 17.84 -6.74
C ASP A 313 -3.98 17.39 -8.22
N TYR A 314 -4.67 18.14 -9.07
CA TYR A 314 -4.75 17.82 -10.50
C TYR A 314 -3.43 18.04 -11.23
N VAL A 315 -2.73 19.14 -10.99
CA VAL A 315 -1.43 19.41 -11.63
C VAL A 315 -0.35 18.47 -11.11
N ASP A 316 -0.38 18.14 -9.82
CA ASP A 316 0.50 17.15 -9.19
C ASP A 316 0.26 15.76 -9.79
N GLN A 317 -1.01 15.36 -9.96
CA GLN A 317 -1.36 14.11 -10.64
C GLN A 317 -0.88 14.08 -12.10
N ILE A 318 -0.85 15.21 -12.82
CA ILE A 318 -0.25 15.28 -14.16
C ILE A 318 1.25 15.06 -14.11
N ALA A 319 1.95 15.71 -13.18
CA ALA A 319 3.39 15.55 -12.99
C ALA A 319 3.73 14.09 -12.66
N VAL A 320 3.05 13.50 -11.67
CA VAL A 320 3.20 12.09 -11.30
C VAL A 320 2.93 11.19 -12.50
N ASN A 321 1.79 11.32 -13.18
CA ASN A 321 1.48 10.47 -14.33
C ASN A 321 2.48 10.64 -15.48
N GLY A 322 2.96 11.85 -15.75
CA GLY A 322 4.02 12.12 -16.72
C GLY A 322 5.29 11.32 -16.43
N LEU A 323 5.75 11.33 -15.17
CA LEU A 323 6.91 10.57 -14.72
C LEU A 323 6.72 9.05 -14.82
N LEU A 324 5.47 8.58 -14.74
CA LEU A 324 5.12 7.18 -14.86
C LEU A 324 4.80 6.75 -16.31
N GLY A 325 4.82 7.66 -17.28
CA GLY A 325 4.38 7.39 -18.66
C GLY A 325 2.87 7.15 -18.77
N ARG A 326 2.08 7.71 -17.86
CA ARG A 326 0.62 7.62 -17.81
C ARG A 326 -0.05 8.89 -18.32
N THR A 327 -1.32 8.77 -18.68
CA THR A 327 -2.14 9.90 -19.14
C THR A 327 -3.12 10.34 -18.05
N THR A 328 -3.18 11.64 -17.78
CA THR A 328 -4.21 12.22 -16.89
C THR A 328 -5.35 12.77 -17.74
N PRO A 329 -6.62 12.37 -17.52
CA PRO A 329 -7.76 12.94 -18.23
C PRO A 329 -7.96 14.42 -17.87
N THR A 330 -8.49 15.22 -18.79
CA THR A 330 -8.88 16.60 -18.48
C THR A 330 -10.15 16.64 -17.65
N ARG A 331 -10.35 17.71 -16.88
CA ARG A 331 -11.62 17.98 -16.17
C ARG A 331 -12.83 17.86 -17.11
N GLN A 332 -12.73 18.44 -18.31
CA GLN A 332 -13.80 18.36 -19.32
C GLN A 332 -14.03 16.90 -19.76
N THR A 333 -12.98 16.13 -20.02
CA THR A 333 -13.12 14.70 -20.36
C THR A 333 -13.82 13.91 -19.26
N VAL A 334 -13.54 14.20 -17.98
CA VAL A 334 -14.23 13.54 -16.85
C VAL A 334 -15.70 13.96 -16.78
N LEU A 335 -16.01 15.24 -17.01
CA LEU A 335 -17.40 15.74 -17.04
C LEU A 335 -18.21 15.18 -18.21
N ASP A 336 -17.65 15.17 -19.42
CA ASP A 336 -18.26 14.57 -20.61
C ASP A 336 -18.52 13.09 -20.36
N ARG A 337 -17.58 12.41 -19.69
CA ARG A 337 -17.75 11.02 -19.27
C ARG A 337 -18.89 10.85 -18.28
N ALA A 338 -19.03 11.74 -17.30
CA ALA A 338 -20.14 11.73 -16.35
C ALA A 338 -21.51 11.88 -17.04
N MET A 339 -21.58 12.67 -18.12
CA MET A 339 -22.80 12.85 -18.90
C MET A 339 -23.11 11.65 -19.81
N ALA A 340 -22.09 10.96 -20.29
CA ALA A 340 -22.23 9.84 -21.23
C ALA A 340 -22.35 8.46 -20.56
N ILE A 341 -21.95 8.30 -19.29
CA ILE A 341 -21.94 7.01 -18.62
C ILE A 341 -23.37 6.46 -18.46
N THR A 342 -23.57 5.19 -18.78
CA THR A 342 -24.89 4.53 -18.72
C THR A 342 -24.92 3.40 -17.71
N SER A 343 -26.10 3.08 -17.19
CA SER A 343 -26.25 1.92 -16.30
C SER A 343 -25.82 0.61 -16.97
N PRO A 344 -26.20 0.28 -18.22
CA PRO A 344 -25.72 -0.94 -18.88
C PRO A 344 -24.19 -1.03 -18.95
N GLU A 345 -23.50 0.09 -19.21
CA GLU A 345 -22.04 0.11 -19.22
C GLU A 345 -21.43 -0.18 -17.84
N LEU A 346 -21.90 0.48 -16.77
CA LEU A 346 -21.39 0.22 -15.41
C LEU A 346 -21.75 -1.19 -14.93
N THR A 347 -22.92 -1.70 -15.29
CA THR A 347 -23.32 -3.08 -14.98
C THR A 347 -22.43 -4.09 -15.68
N ALA A 348 -22.12 -3.90 -16.97
CA ALA A 348 -21.17 -4.74 -17.68
C ALA A 348 -19.76 -4.67 -17.06
N THR A 349 -19.35 -3.47 -16.63
CA THR A 349 -18.08 -3.26 -15.92
C THR A 349 -18.02 -4.04 -14.61
N LEU A 350 -19.07 -3.95 -13.80
CA LEU A 350 -19.18 -4.71 -12.56
C LEU A 350 -19.17 -6.22 -12.81
N ALA A 351 -19.99 -6.69 -13.76
CA ALA A 351 -20.10 -8.10 -14.10
C ALA A 351 -18.75 -8.70 -14.53
N ALA A 352 -17.99 -7.97 -15.35
CA ALA A 352 -16.63 -8.37 -15.72
C ALA A 352 -15.66 -8.33 -14.52
N GLY A 353 -15.74 -7.28 -13.69
CA GLY A 353 -14.90 -7.10 -12.51
C GLY A 353 -15.08 -8.22 -11.47
N LEU A 354 -16.28 -8.81 -11.36
CA LEU A 354 -16.57 -9.89 -10.42
C LEU A 354 -15.66 -11.12 -10.59
N ALA A 355 -15.10 -11.35 -11.78
CA ALA A 355 -14.11 -12.42 -12.02
C ALA A 355 -12.82 -12.23 -11.21
N SER A 356 -12.53 -11.01 -10.75
CA SER A 356 -11.36 -10.64 -9.96
C SER A 356 -11.68 -10.34 -8.49
N LEU A 357 -12.92 -10.58 -8.05
CA LEU A 357 -13.40 -10.20 -6.72
C LEU A 357 -12.58 -10.84 -5.61
N ILE A 358 -11.88 -10.02 -4.84
CA ILE A 358 -11.33 -10.41 -3.54
C ILE A 358 -12.26 -9.86 -2.47
N VAL A 359 -12.70 -10.73 -1.56
CA VAL A 359 -13.41 -10.32 -0.36
C VAL A 359 -12.47 -10.54 0.81
N ALA A 360 -12.00 -9.46 1.43
CA ALA A 360 -11.20 -9.54 2.64
C ALA A 360 -12.10 -9.39 3.86
N VAL A 361 -11.89 -10.22 4.86
CA VAL A 361 -12.66 -10.19 6.12
C VAL A 361 -11.72 -10.36 7.29
N ASP A 362 -12.10 -9.81 8.43
CA ASP A 362 -11.35 -9.91 9.67
C ASP A 362 -10.89 -11.35 9.97
N LYS A 363 -9.59 -11.52 10.25
CA LYS A 363 -8.94 -12.81 10.51
C LYS A 363 -9.57 -13.57 11.66
N SER A 364 -10.17 -12.92 12.66
CA SER A 364 -10.84 -13.58 13.79
C SER A 364 -12.16 -14.25 13.37
N THR A 365 -12.75 -13.82 12.25
CA THR A 365 -14.01 -14.35 11.75
C THR A 365 -13.88 -15.84 11.39
N LYS A 366 -14.76 -16.65 11.98
CA LYS A 366 -14.81 -18.10 11.71
C LYS A 366 -15.59 -18.35 10.42
N ILE A 367 -14.87 -18.56 9.33
CA ILE A 367 -15.44 -18.87 8.01
C ILE A 367 -14.97 -20.26 7.58
N ARG A 368 -15.90 -21.10 7.12
CA ARG A 368 -15.63 -22.43 6.60
C ARG A 368 -15.62 -22.40 5.07
N HIS A 369 -15.01 -23.41 4.46
CA HIS A 369 -15.01 -23.58 3.01
C HIS A 369 -16.42 -23.60 2.40
N ALA A 370 -17.40 -24.20 3.11
CA ALA A 370 -18.79 -24.23 2.66
C ALA A 370 -19.42 -22.82 2.62
N ASP A 371 -19.08 -21.95 3.57
CA ASP A 371 -19.61 -20.58 3.63
C ASP A 371 -19.08 -19.76 2.44
N ALA A 372 -17.78 -19.89 2.13
CA ALA A 372 -17.17 -19.27 0.94
C ALA A 372 -17.74 -19.84 -0.37
N SER A 373 -17.93 -21.16 -0.45
CA SER A 373 -18.45 -21.84 -1.65
C SER A 373 -19.91 -21.46 -1.93
N ALA A 374 -20.74 -21.28 -0.89
CA ALA A 374 -22.10 -20.76 -1.02
C ALA A 374 -22.11 -19.33 -1.57
N LEU A 375 -21.06 -18.58 -1.29
CA LEU A 375 -20.78 -17.29 -1.90
C LEU A 375 -19.99 -17.42 -3.20
N GLY A 376 -19.82 -18.57 -3.83
CA GLY A 376 -19.06 -18.71 -5.09
C GLY A 376 -17.65 -18.12 -5.03
N LEU A 377 -16.98 -18.20 -3.87
CA LEU A 377 -15.63 -17.72 -3.63
C LEU A 377 -14.75 -18.89 -3.19
N THR A 378 -13.50 -18.89 -3.64
CA THR A 378 -12.46 -19.77 -3.08
C THR A 378 -12.04 -19.22 -1.71
N LEU A 379 -12.00 -20.05 -0.67
CA LEU A 379 -11.47 -19.63 0.63
C LEU A 379 -9.95 -19.73 0.65
N ASP A 380 -9.27 -18.60 0.81
CA ASP A 380 -7.85 -18.52 1.17
C ASP A 380 -7.74 -18.10 2.64
N PRO A 381 -7.22 -18.97 3.54
CA PRO A 381 -7.04 -18.61 4.94
C PRO A 381 -5.98 -17.52 5.16
N TYR A 382 -5.16 -17.21 4.15
CA TYR A 382 -4.07 -16.23 4.19
C TYR A 382 -3.11 -16.42 5.38
N ASP A 383 -2.98 -17.67 5.84
CA ASP A 383 -2.11 -18.07 6.93
C ASP A 383 -0.74 -18.43 6.36
N ILE A 384 0.35 -17.88 6.88
CA ILE A 384 1.70 -18.29 6.47
C ILE A 384 1.99 -19.75 6.87
N TRP A 385 1.36 -20.23 7.95
CA TRP A 385 1.48 -21.61 8.41
C TRP A 385 0.58 -22.55 7.59
N GLN A 386 1.15 -23.19 6.57
CA GLN A 386 0.45 -24.14 5.71
C GLN A 386 0.22 -25.47 6.44
N ARG A 387 -0.99 -26.04 6.34
CA ARG A 387 -1.31 -27.35 6.93
C ARG A 387 -0.87 -28.46 5.98
N HIS A 388 -0.20 -29.47 6.53
CA HIS A 388 0.05 -30.73 5.82
C HIS A 388 -1.09 -31.70 6.11
N ASN A 389 -1.79 -32.15 5.08
CA ASN A 389 -2.65 -33.32 5.21
C ASN A 389 -1.76 -34.56 5.10
N ASN A 390 -1.97 -35.54 5.98
CA ASN A 390 -1.14 -36.77 6.04
C ASN A 390 -1.13 -37.62 4.74
N ASN A 391 -1.90 -37.24 3.71
CA ASN A 391 -1.97 -37.93 2.43
C ASN A 391 -1.37 -37.07 1.31
N GLY A 392 -0.12 -37.34 0.94
CA GLY A 392 0.43 -36.97 -0.37
C GLY A 392 1.62 -36.01 -0.37
N ASP A 393 1.73 -35.10 0.61
CA ASP A 393 2.89 -34.21 0.66
C ASP A 393 4.11 -34.96 1.23
N PRO A 394 5.31 -34.84 0.61
CA PRO A 394 6.52 -35.38 1.18
C PRO A 394 6.71 -34.74 2.56
N LYS A 395 6.65 -35.57 3.61
CA LYS A 395 6.96 -35.11 4.96
C LYS A 395 8.36 -34.49 4.91
N PRO A 396 8.52 -33.21 5.31
CA PRO A 396 9.83 -32.60 5.40
C PRO A 396 10.69 -33.50 6.28
N GLN A 397 11.77 -34.06 5.70
CA GLN A 397 12.60 -35.02 6.42
C GLN A 397 13.24 -34.29 7.59
N SER A 398 13.02 -34.81 8.79
CA SER A 398 13.69 -34.35 10.00
C SER A 398 15.20 -34.47 9.82
N SER A 399 15.95 -33.40 10.08
CA SER A 399 17.42 -33.45 10.01
C SER A 399 17.94 -34.53 10.99
N PRO A 400 18.94 -35.34 10.59
CA PRO A 400 19.55 -36.36 11.46
C PRO A 400 20.16 -35.78 12.75
N ASP A 401 20.56 -34.50 12.72
CA ASP A 401 21.04 -33.78 13.89
C ASP A 401 19.87 -33.42 14.82
N GLY A 402 19.72 -34.18 15.90
CA GLY A 402 18.68 -34.04 16.94
C GLY A 402 18.69 -32.72 17.74
N GLN A 403 19.16 -31.61 17.17
CA GLN A 403 19.34 -30.32 17.84
C GLN A 403 18.53 -29.15 17.25
N SER A 404 17.72 -29.38 16.21
CA SER A 404 16.86 -28.36 15.58
C SER A 404 15.39 -28.50 15.96
N ARG A 405 15.11 -29.00 17.18
CA ARG A 405 13.76 -29.13 17.72
C ARG A 405 13.64 -28.43 19.07
N TRP A 406 12.59 -27.64 19.22
CA TRP A 406 12.30 -26.86 20.42
C TRP A 406 10.89 -27.18 20.93
N LEU A 407 10.80 -27.55 22.20
CA LEU A 407 9.51 -27.83 22.85
C LEU A 407 8.93 -26.55 23.42
N ASN A 408 7.62 -26.37 23.27
CA ASN A 408 6.91 -25.28 23.91
C ASN A 408 6.97 -25.45 25.44
N LYS A 409 6.97 -24.34 26.18
CA LYS A 409 7.06 -24.34 27.64
C LYS A 409 5.76 -24.76 28.32
N THR A 410 4.61 -24.45 27.72
CA THR A 410 3.28 -24.60 28.34
C THR A 410 2.38 -25.62 27.64
N SER A 411 2.67 -25.97 26.38
CA SER A 411 1.88 -26.91 25.58
C SER A 411 2.70 -28.11 25.09
N LYS A 412 2.02 -29.10 24.49
CA LYS A 412 2.66 -30.25 23.82
C LYS A 412 3.23 -29.90 22.44
N ALA A 413 3.23 -28.62 22.04
CA ALA A 413 3.72 -28.19 20.74
C ALA A 413 5.24 -28.31 20.63
N ALA A 414 5.74 -28.54 19.41
CA ALA A 414 7.16 -28.47 19.09
C ALA A 414 7.39 -27.67 17.81
N LEU A 415 8.45 -26.86 17.78
CA LEU A 415 9.00 -26.32 16.54
C LEU A 415 10.16 -27.20 16.09
N GLU A 416 10.25 -27.44 14.79
CA GLU A 416 11.37 -28.14 14.16
C GLU A 416 11.84 -27.38 12.93
N LEU A 417 13.13 -27.14 12.82
CA LEU A 417 13.74 -26.42 11.71
C LEU A 417 14.54 -27.40 10.84
N THR A 418 14.11 -27.53 9.59
CA THR A 418 14.76 -28.34 8.56
C THR A 418 15.49 -27.42 7.56
N GLU A 419 16.19 -27.98 6.58
CA GLU A 419 16.85 -27.19 5.52
C GLU A 419 15.88 -26.35 4.69
N THR A 420 14.63 -26.80 4.53
CA THR A 420 13.66 -26.17 3.61
C THR A 420 12.44 -25.59 4.31
N HIS A 421 12.16 -26.00 5.56
CA HIS A 421 10.93 -25.65 6.27
C HIS A 421 11.16 -25.40 7.76
N LEU A 422 10.36 -24.48 8.31
CA LEU A 422 10.06 -24.41 9.73
C LEU A 422 8.72 -25.12 10.00
N LEU A 423 8.72 -26.15 10.85
CA LEU A 423 7.57 -26.97 11.18
C LEU A 423 7.04 -26.62 12.57
N LYS A 424 5.71 -26.61 12.71
CA LYS A 424 5.00 -26.54 13.98
C LYS A 424 4.16 -27.81 14.16
N LEU A 425 4.52 -28.60 15.17
CA LEU A 425 3.93 -29.91 15.49
C LEU A 425 2.99 -29.75 16.70
N GLU A 426 1.70 -30.02 16.54
CA GLU A 426 0.69 -29.91 17.60
C GLU A 426 -0.30 -31.08 17.53
N SER A 427 -0.30 -32.00 18.52
CA SER A 427 -1.33 -33.04 18.73
C SER A 427 -2.00 -33.60 17.45
N GLY A 428 -1.21 -34.19 16.55
CA GLY A 428 -1.69 -34.81 15.30
C GLY A 428 -1.87 -33.86 14.11
N LYS A 429 -1.55 -32.57 14.27
CA LYS A 429 -1.54 -31.55 13.21
C LYS A 429 -0.13 -31.03 13.02
N THR A 430 0.34 -31.02 11.78
CA THR A 430 1.60 -30.38 11.40
C THR A 430 1.31 -29.20 10.50
N LYS A 431 1.87 -28.04 10.84
CA LYS A 431 1.95 -26.90 9.95
C LYS A 431 3.40 -26.63 9.55
N SER A 432 3.60 -25.98 8.42
CA SER A 432 4.94 -25.58 7.97
C SER A 432 4.96 -24.18 7.35
N ILE A 433 6.13 -23.57 7.39
CA ILE A 433 6.52 -22.43 6.58
C ILE A 433 7.69 -22.88 5.71
N LYS A 434 7.61 -22.63 4.39
CA LYS A 434 8.71 -22.89 3.47
C LYS A 434 9.70 -21.74 3.53
N LEU A 435 10.95 -22.03 3.89
CA LEU A 435 11.97 -21.00 4.12
C LEU A 435 12.30 -20.21 2.86
N ALA A 436 12.27 -20.86 1.69
CA ALA A 436 12.53 -20.22 0.39
C ALA A 436 11.47 -19.20 -0.04
N ASP A 437 10.30 -19.18 0.59
CA ASP A 437 9.24 -18.22 0.30
C ASP A 437 9.36 -16.94 1.17
N ILE A 438 10.20 -16.97 2.22
CA ILE A 438 10.43 -15.83 3.11
C ILE A 438 11.25 -14.75 2.40
N VAL A 439 10.78 -13.51 2.48
CA VAL A 439 11.41 -12.32 1.89
C VAL A 439 11.88 -11.31 2.91
N LEU A 440 11.42 -11.43 4.16
CA LEU A 440 11.84 -10.58 5.26
C LEU A 440 11.72 -11.34 6.58
N ALA A 441 12.79 -11.29 7.37
CA ALA A 441 12.85 -11.80 8.73
C ALA A 441 13.18 -10.62 9.67
N GLY A 442 12.20 -10.22 10.48
CA GLY A 442 12.34 -9.17 11.48
C GLY A 442 12.87 -9.73 12.80
N ASP A 443 13.97 -9.18 13.29
CA ASP A 443 14.53 -9.47 14.60
C ASP A 443 14.17 -8.37 15.60
N ARG A 444 13.23 -8.64 16.50
CA ARG A 444 12.84 -7.69 17.56
C ARG A 444 13.73 -7.83 18.78
N SER A 445 13.96 -6.72 19.50
CA SER A 445 14.70 -6.74 20.77
C SER A 445 13.94 -7.45 21.90
N CYS A 446 12.60 -7.50 21.84
CA CYS A 446 11.77 -8.32 22.74
C CYS A 446 11.97 -9.83 22.58
N GLY A 447 12.79 -10.28 21.60
CA GLY A 447 13.10 -11.68 21.36
C GLY A 447 12.15 -12.39 20.40
N CYS A 448 11.17 -11.68 19.84
CA CYS A 448 10.29 -12.18 18.79
C CYS A 448 11.00 -12.17 17.42
N VAL A 449 10.65 -13.14 16.58
CA VAL A 449 11.06 -13.17 15.16
C VAL A 449 9.82 -13.09 14.28
N SER A 450 9.72 -12.02 13.50
CA SER A 450 8.64 -11.81 12.53
C SER A 450 9.07 -12.36 11.18
N LEU A 451 8.22 -13.13 10.51
CA LEU A 451 8.48 -13.68 9.18
C LEU A 451 7.43 -13.17 8.21
N LEU A 452 7.85 -12.75 7.03
CA LEU A 452 6.99 -12.34 5.91
C LEU A 452 7.39 -13.11 4.65
N ASP A 453 6.41 -13.68 3.97
CA ASP A 453 6.62 -14.35 2.69
C ASP A 453 6.27 -13.50 1.46
N ARG A 454 6.62 -14.00 0.27
CA ARG A 454 6.34 -13.36 -1.03
C ARG A 454 4.85 -13.04 -1.28
N ARG A 455 3.93 -13.76 -0.63
CA ARG A 455 2.48 -13.56 -0.76
C ARG A 455 1.99 -12.42 0.12
N GLY A 456 2.79 -11.94 1.07
CA GLY A 456 2.39 -10.95 2.05
C GLY A 456 1.76 -11.57 3.29
N ARG A 457 1.96 -12.87 3.54
CA ARG A 457 1.50 -13.52 4.77
C ARG A 457 2.60 -13.37 5.81
N SER A 458 2.21 -13.09 7.05
CA SER A 458 3.16 -12.90 8.14
C SER A 458 2.79 -13.70 9.39
N THR A 459 3.79 -14.00 10.21
CA THR A 459 3.64 -14.54 11.56
C THR A 459 4.71 -13.95 12.46
N GLU A 460 4.41 -13.88 13.74
CA GLU A 460 5.41 -13.66 14.77
C GLU A 460 5.68 -14.96 15.54
N ILE A 461 6.94 -15.19 15.85
CA ILE A 461 7.40 -16.31 16.68
C ILE A 461 7.97 -15.73 17.96
N HIS A 462 7.16 -15.72 19.02
CA HIS A 462 7.60 -15.37 20.38
C HIS A 462 8.56 -16.47 20.89
N THR A 463 9.87 -16.26 20.72
CA THR A 463 10.85 -17.33 21.00
C THR A 463 10.88 -17.73 22.48
N ASP A 464 10.43 -16.85 23.37
CA ASP A 464 10.33 -17.11 24.81
C ASP A 464 9.22 -18.09 25.19
N ASP A 465 8.31 -18.45 24.30
CA ASP A 465 7.37 -19.56 24.52
C ASP A 465 8.04 -20.94 24.43
N TRP A 466 9.31 -20.99 24.00
CA TRP A 466 10.01 -22.22 23.66
C TRP A 466 11.23 -22.46 24.57
N LYS A 467 11.46 -23.72 24.92
CA LYS A 467 12.67 -24.12 25.66
C LYS A 467 13.90 -23.80 24.81
N LYS A 468 14.99 -23.31 25.42
CA LYS A 468 16.22 -22.87 24.73
C LYS A 468 15.97 -21.70 23.75
N SER A 469 15.15 -20.71 24.15
CA SER A 469 14.73 -19.56 23.32
C SER A 469 15.88 -18.85 22.60
N LYS A 470 16.97 -18.52 23.30
CA LYS A 470 18.18 -17.91 22.70
C LYS A 470 18.78 -18.75 21.55
N LYS A 471 18.75 -20.09 21.65
CA LYS A 471 19.24 -20.98 20.59
C LYS A 471 18.25 -21.03 19.42
N LEU A 472 16.94 -21.03 19.70
CA LEU A 472 15.88 -20.96 18.68
C LEU A 472 16.05 -19.69 17.84
N ARG A 473 16.05 -18.51 18.49
CA ARG A 473 16.20 -17.21 17.82
C ARG A 473 17.43 -17.18 16.91
N ARG A 474 18.60 -17.56 17.43
CA ARG A 474 19.86 -17.59 16.66
C ARG A 474 19.79 -18.53 15.47
N LYS A 475 19.27 -19.75 15.64
CA LYS A 475 19.17 -20.73 14.55
C LYS A 475 18.15 -20.29 13.51
N LEU A 476 17.01 -19.75 13.92
CA LEU A 476 15.97 -19.30 13.01
C LEU A 476 16.41 -18.10 12.17
N LEU A 477 17.07 -17.09 12.76
CA LEU A 477 17.60 -15.98 11.97
C LEU A 477 18.76 -16.42 11.07
N GLY A 478 19.58 -17.35 11.55
CA GLY A 478 20.76 -17.84 10.83
C GLY A 478 20.49 -18.75 9.63
N VAL A 479 19.24 -19.15 9.35
CA VAL A 479 18.91 -19.85 8.08
C VAL A 479 18.64 -18.89 6.94
N PHE A 480 18.38 -17.62 7.24
CA PHE A 480 18.07 -16.61 6.25
C PHE A 480 19.34 -15.86 5.85
N PRO A 481 19.48 -15.49 4.56
CA PRO A 481 20.53 -14.58 4.14
C PRO A 481 20.47 -13.26 4.90
N THR A 482 21.64 -12.67 5.18
CA THR A 482 21.75 -11.45 6.00
C THR A 482 21.00 -10.25 5.42
N GLU A 483 20.86 -10.19 4.10
CA GLU A 483 20.19 -9.12 3.38
C GLU A 483 18.66 -9.06 3.60
N ILE A 484 18.04 -10.16 4.03
CA ILE A 484 16.60 -10.20 4.36
C ILE A 484 16.34 -10.20 5.88
N VAL A 485 17.39 -10.20 6.70
CA VAL A 485 17.28 -10.14 8.16
C VAL A 485 17.43 -8.69 8.61
N ARG A 486 16.37 -8.10 9.16
CA ARG A 486 16.33 -6.70 9.60
C ARG A 486 15.98 -6.59 11.07
N LYS A 487 16.50 -5.56 11.75
CA LYS A 487 16.05 -5.25 13.12
C LYS A 487 14.71 -4.54 13.07
N PHE A 488 13.77 -4.98 13.88
CA PHE A 488 12.46 -4.33 14.02
C PHE A 488 12.39 -3.61 15.37
N PRO A 489 11.57 -2.56 15.47
CA PRO A 489 11.28 -1.91 16.75
C PRO A 489 10.55 -2.86 17.72
N GLU A 490 10.50 -2.46 18.99
CA GLU A 490 9.65 -3.14 19.99
C GLU A 490 8.18 -2.91 19.68
N GLU A 491 7.32 -3.85 20.11
CA GLU A 491 5.86 -3.71 20.02
C GLU A 491 5.30 -2.89 21.19
#